data_AF-A0A7S4APC8-F1
#
_entry.id   AF-A0A7S4APC8-F1
#
_cell.length_a   1.000
_cell.length_b   1.000
_cell.length_c   1.000
_cell.angle_alpha   90.00
_cell.angle_beta   90.00
_cell.angle_gamma   90.00
#
_symmetry.space_group_name_H-M   'P 1'
#
loop_
_entity.id
_entity.type
_entity.pdbx_description
1 polymer ?
#
loop_
_entity_poly.entity_id
_entity_poly.type
_entity_poly.pdbx_seq_one_letter_code
_entity_poly.pdbx_strand_id
1 'polypeptide(L)'
;NDSTGSSSSSSSTTTSSRRILLLDAGYGFPREKKVRKEKINAIASQLSNFLVWQTTATATSATECQQQEDYYALVRVVGCPDDNTKTLLENRTIDNMNKNYTKQKQRAAAVAGNADANADATATPRPPGSVPAVSLTSLPPHVTITCESLEECLQLYALDGTNATGVAAATAIPTTTTPDCCYLSPDAEQSLNPAEAPPRIAIVGLLIDRRVQPNRSRDRAANLATNTNITIAARRWPLEECFDEIDPCEPLNVDCVLEGMQQWWWNRANYTRNVVHGSSSKESKSNDTTSMLLDNKETFVQAVAQAIEHHAQRHPSRPLHIVNRSDASSD
;
A
#
# COMPACT_ATOMS: atom_id res chain seq x y z
N ASN A 1 24.96 -1.59 51.15
CA ASN A 1 25.52 -1.50 49.79
C ASN A 1 24.88 -2.55 48.93
N ASP A 2 23.77 -2.23 48.28
CA ASP A 2 23.34 -2.92 47.06
C ASP A 2 22.60 -1.90 46.21
N SER A 3 23.24 -1.53 45.10
CA SER A 3 22.79 -0.51 44.16
C SER A 3 22.41 -1.24 42.87
N THR A 4 21.17 -1.70 42.78
CA THR A 4 20.60 -2.26 41.56
C THR A 4 20.07 -1.12 40.70
N GLY A 5 20.95 -0.59 39.85
CA GLY A 5 20.58 0.35 38.78
C GLY A 5 19.88 -0.39 37.65
N SER A 6 18.55 -0.36 37.65
CA SER A 6 17.73 -0.82 36.52
C SER A 6 17.81 0.20 35.39
N SER A 7 18.67 -0.05 34.41
CA SER A 7 18.75 0.72 33.16
C SER A 7 17.55 0.37 32.27
N SER A 8 16.48 1.14 32.38
CA SER A 8 15.36 1.12 31.44
C SER A 8 15.80 1.76 30.12
N SER A 9 16.24 0.92 29.19
CA SER A 9 16.46 1.31 27.80
C SER A 9 15.11 1.62 27.15
N SER A 10 14.68 2.88 27.24
CA SER A 10 13.54 3.39 26.48
C SER A 10 13.96 3.47 25.02
N SER A 11 13.67 2.42 24.26
CA SER A 11 13.78 2.42 22.80
C SER A 11 12.73 3.39 22.26
N SER A 12 13.13 4.64 22.06
CA SER A 12 12.34 5.61 21.29
C SER A 12 12.35 5.16 19.83
N THR A 13 11.41 4.31 19.47
CA THR A 13 11.14 3.97 18.07
C THR A 13 10.68 5.26 17.38
N THR A 14 11.57 5.84 16.59
CA THR A 14 11.29 7.07 15.85
C THR A 14 10.19 6.80 14.84
N THR A 15 8.96 7.23 15.13
CA THR A 15 7.76 7.09 14.29
C THR A 15 7.87 7.78 12.92
N SER A 16 8.89 8.62 12.73
CA SER A 16 9.10 9.46 11.55
C SER A 16 9.16 8.69 10.22
N SER A 17 9.61 7.44 10.22
CA SER A 17 9.84 6.67 8.97
C SER A 17 8.68 5.76 8.57
N ARG A 18 7.56 5.78 9.29
CA ARG A 18 6.47 4.84 9.04
C ARG A 18 5.76 5.17 7.72
N ARG A 19 5.54 4.13 6.91
CA ARG A 19 4.78 4.19 5.64
C ARG A 19 3.30 4.15 5.93
N ILE A 20 2.52 4.99 5.28
CA ILE A 20 1.10 5.16 5.60
C ILE A 20 0.27 5.11 4.31
N LEU A 21 -0.74 4.24 4.32
CA LEU A 21 -1.81 4.17 3.34
C LEU A 21 -3.08 4.77 3.96
N LEU A 22 -3.44 5.98 3.53
CA LEU A 22 -4.69 6.63 3.93
C LEU A 22 -5.77 6.32 2.90
N LEU A 23 -6.84 5.64 3.33
CA LEU A 23 -7.92 5.21 2.45
C LEU A 23 -9.13 6.13 2.65
N ASP A 24 -9.35 7.05 1.71
CA ASP A 24 -10.35 8.11 1.81
C ASP A 24 -11.75 7.59 1.43
N ALA A 25 -12.62 7.38 2.43
CA ALA A 25 -14.03 7.04 2.24
C ALA A 25 -14.94 8.28 2.10
N GLY A 26 -14.38 9.49 2.08
CA GLY A 26 -15.07 10.79 2.08
C GLY A 26 -15.91 11.12 0.84
N TYR A 27 -16.01 10.19 -0.12
CA TYR A 27 -16.82 10.30 -1.33
C TYR A 27 -18.33 10.10 -1.11
N GLY A 28 -18.77 10.12 0.15
CA GLY A 28 -20.15 9.91 0.57
C GLY A 28 -20.60 8.44 0.45
N PHE A 29 -21.51 8.04 1.33
CA PHE A 29 -22.23 6.78 1.23
C PHE A 29 -23.65 7.02 0.70
N PRO A 30 -24.15 6.20 -0.24
CA PRO A 30 -25.52 6.31 -0.73
C PRO A 30 -26.54 6.30 0.42
N ARG A 31 -27.66 7.02 0.26
CA ARG A 31 -28.74 7.04 1.26
C ARG A 31 -29.54 5.73 1.22
N GLU A 32 -29.64 5.13 0.05
CA GLU A 32 -30.36 3.88 -0.20
C GLU A 32 -29.65 2.72 0.50
N LYS A 33 -30.34 2.07 1.44
CA LYS A 33 -29.80 0.99 2.28
C LYS A 33 -29.14 -0.13 1.46
N LYS A 34 -29.74 -0.53 0.33
CA LYS A 34 -29.20 -1.58 -0.55
C LYS A 34 -27.89 -1.15 -1.21
N VAL A 35 -27.87 0.02 -1.85
CA VAL A 35 -26.69 0.55 -2.55
C VAL A 35 -25.55 0.83 -1.58
N ARG A 36 -25.86 1.36 -0.39
CA ARG A 36 -24.89 1.53 0.70
C ARG A 36 -24.25 0.21 1.11
N LYS A 37 -25.05 -0.84 1.31
CA LYS A 37 -24.56 -2.18 1.66
C LYS A 37 -23.68 -2.77 0.56
N GLU A 38 -24.06 -2.59 -0.71
CA GLU A 38 -23.23 -3.01 -1.86
C GLU A 38 -21.87 -2.29 -1.86
N LYS A 39 -21.85 -0.96 -1.65
CA LYS A 39 -20.62 -0.18 -1.55
C LYS A 39 -19.73 -0.64 -0.39
N ILE A 40 -20.29 -0.80 0.81
CA ILE A 40 -19.54 -1.29 1.99
C ILE A 40 -18.93 -2.68 1.71
N ASN A 41 -19.72 -3.60 1.14
CA ASN A 41 -19.24 -4.94 0.81
C ASN A 41 -18.11 -4.90 -0.22
N ALA A 42 -18.21 -4.02 -1.22
CA ALA A 42 -17.18 -3.88 -2.23
C ALA A 42 -15.88 -3.31 -1.63
N ILE A 43 -15.96 -2.29 -0.78
CA ILE A 43 -14.81 -1.71 -0.08
C ILE A 43 -14.16 -2.77 0.81
N ALA A 44 -14.96 -3.46 1.64
CA ALA A 44 -14.50 -4.54 2.51
C ALA A 44 -13.82 -5.67 1.72
N SER A 45 -14.35 -6.01 0.53
CA SER A 45 -13.75 -7.02 -0.34
C SER A 45 -12.37 -6.60 -0.82
N GLN A 46 -12.23 -5.39 -1.35
CA GLN A 46 -10.95 -4.84 -1.84
C GLN A 46 -9.92 -4.77 -0.69
N LEU A 47 -10.31 -4.21 0.45
CA LEU A 47 -9.44 -4.12 1.62
C LEU A 47 -9.01 -5.51 2.11
N SER A 48 -9.94 -6.47 2.21
CA SER A 48 -9.61 -7.83 2.64
C SER A 48 -8.67 -8.57 1.68
N ASN A 49 -8.76 -8.31 0.37
CA ASN A 49 -7.84 -8.90 -0.60
C ASN A 49 -6.41 -8.43 -0.35
N PHE A 50 -6.24 -7.11 -0.21
CA PHE A 50 -4.94 -6.51 0.09
C PHE A 50 -4.38 -7.00 1.43
N LEU A 51 -5.16 -7.00 2.52
CA LEU A 51 -4.68 -7.39 3.84
C LEU A 51 -4.30 -8.87 3.93
N VAL A 52 -5.06 -9.75 3.26
CA VAL A 52 -4.71 -11.18 3.17
C VAL A 52 -3.42 -11.35 2.39
N TRP A 53 -3.28 -10.69 1.23
CA TRP A 53 -2.05 -10.72 0.46
C TRP A 53 -0.84 -10.23 1.29
N GLN A 54 -0.98 -9.09 1.97
CA GLN A 54 0.08 -8.47 2.76
C GLN A 54 0.56 -9.40 3.88
N THR A 55 -0.38 -10.08 4.56
CA THR A 55 -0.08 -11.06 5.61
C THR A 55 0.64 -12.28 5.05
N THR A 56 0.17 -12.83 3.93
CA THR A 56 0.78 -14.01 3.30
C THR A 56 2.17 -13.72 2.73
N ALA A 57 2.35 -12.59 2.04
CA ALA A 57 3.64 -12.17 1.47
C ALA A 57 4.70 -11.97 2.56
N THR A 58 4.30 -11.42 3.70
CA THR A 58 5.21 -11.23 4.84
C THR A 58 5.54 -12.54 5.53
N ALA A 59 4.59 -13.47 5.66
CA ALA A 59 4.86 -14.79 6.25
C ALA A 59 5.94 -15.55 5.47
N THR A 60 5.99 -15.41 4.15
CA THR A 60 7.05 -15.99 3.29
C THR A 60 8.41 -15.33 3.54
N SER A 61 8.42 -14.02 3.77
CA SER A 61 9.64 -13.21 3.89
C SER A 61 10.20 -13.16 5.33
N ALA A 62 9.36 -13.42 6.35
CA ALA A 62 9.70 -13.30 7.77
C ALA A 62 10.77 -14.30 8.24
N THR A 63 11.06 -15.33 7.45
CA THR A 63 12.15 -16.28 7.74
C THR A 63 13.52 -15.59 7.83
N GLU A 64 13.67 -14.37 7.31
CA GLU A 64 14.96 -13.67 7.19
C GLU A 64 15.08 -12.36 8.00
N CYS A 65 14.01 -11.83 8.60
CA CYS A 65 14.06 -10.52 9.27
C CYS A 65 13.34 -10.49 10.62
N GLN A 66 14.09 -10.23 11.71
CA GLN A 66 13.60 -10.20 13.09
C GLN A 66 12.77 -8.94 13.45
N GLN A 67 12.58 -7.99 12.54
CA GLN A 67 11.84 -6.74 12.79
C GLN A 67 10.59 -6.67 11.91
N GLN A 68 9.48 -7.20 12.45
CA GLN A 68 8.22 -7.35 11.73
C GLN A 68 7.39 -6.06 11.64
N GLU A 69 7.56 -5.11 12.56
CA GLU A 69 6.70 -3.91 12.65
C GLU A 69 6.96 -2.86 11.57
N ASP A 70 8.20 -2.75 11.07
CA ASP A 70 8.56 -1.79 10.01
C ASP A 70 8.23 -2.31 8.60
N TYR A 71 7.76 -3.55 8.51
CA TYR A 71 7.48 -4.18 7.22
C TYR A 71 6.11 -3.75 6.68
N TYR A 72 5.10 -3.59 7.54
CA TYR A 72 3.75 -3.24 7.13
C TYR A 72 3.57 -1.72 7.00
N ALA A 73 2.97 -1.29 5.89
CA ALA A 73 2.37 0.04 5.84
C ALA A 73 1.22 0.11 6.86
N LEU A 74 1.15 1.22 7.59
CA LEU A 74 0.00 1.55 8.42
C LEU A 74 -1.19 1.86 7.50
N VAL A 75 -2.27 1.10 7.62
CA VAL A 75 -3.47 1.29 6.80
C VAL A 75 -4.52 1.98 7.65
N ARG A 76 -5.00 3.14 7.19
CA ARG A 76 -6.06 3.86 7.90
C ARG A 76 -7.18 4.25 6.95
N VAL A 77 -8.36 3.67 7.15
CA VAL A 77 -9.59 4.08 6.47
C VAL A 77 -10.17 5.26 7.23
N VAL A 78 -10.40 6.37 6.52
CA VAL A 78 -10.86 7.65 7.07
C VAL A 78 -12.13 8.11 6.36
N GLY A 79 -12.86 9.07 6.95
CA GLY A 79 -14.04 9.67 6.34
C GLY A 79 -15.27 8.76 6.35
N CYS A 80 -15.36 7.80 7.29
CA CYS A 80 -16.61 7.09 7.53
C CYS A 80 -17.66 8.09 8.09
N PRO A 81 -18.89 8.11 7.55
CA PRO A 81 -19.87 9.14 7.89
C PRO A 81 -20.45 8.99 9.31
N ASP A 82 -20.44 7.78 9.85
CA ASP A 82 -20.98 7.44 11.16
C ASP A 82 -20.34 6.14 11.69
N ASP A 83 -20.40 5.95 13.02
CA ASP A 83 -19.84 4.78 13.70
C ASP A 83 -20.45 3.46 13.23
N ASN A 84 -21.74 3.47 12.87
CA ASN A 84 -22.39 2.27 12.36
C ASN A 84 -21.79 1.84 11.00
N THR A 85 -21.49 2.79 10.12
CA THR A 85 -20.82 2.53 8.84
C THR A 85 -19.39 2.03 9.05
N LYS A 86 -18.65 2.65 9.99
CA LYS A 86 -17.33 2.17 10.42
C LYS A 86 -17.39 0.72 10.91
N THR A 87 -18.23 0.41 11.89
CA THR A 87 -18.37 -0.93 12.48
C THR A 87 -18.82 -1.96 11.43
N LEU A 88 -19.76 -1.60 10.54
CA LEU A 88 -20.17 -2.49 9.46
C LEU A 88 -19.03 -2.78 8.49
N LEU A 89 -18.23 -1.77 8.14
CA LEU A 89 -17.10 -1.93 7.24
C LEU A 89 -16.01 -2.80 7.88
N GLU A 90 -15.70 -2.59 9.16
CA GLU A 90 -14.76 -3.38 9.95
C GLU A 90 -15.19 -4.86 9.99
N ASN A 91 -16.40 -5.14 10.47
CA ASN A 91 -16.92 -6.50 10.55
C ASN A 91 -16.93 -7.21 9.19
N ARG A 92 -17.31 -6.50 8.12
CA ARG A 92 -17.29 -7.07 6.77
C ARG A 92 -15.89 -7.35 6.25
N THR A 93 -14.93 -6.53 6.61
CA THR A 93 -13.53 -6.74 6.24
C THR A 93 -13.01 -8.00 6.94
N ILE A 94 -13.25 -8.15 8.25
CA ILE A 94 -12.89 -9.34 9.03
C ILE A 94 -13.55 -10.61 8.46
N ASP A 95 -14.86 -10.57 8.20
CA ASP A 95 -15.61 -11.67 7.58
C ASP A 95 -14.96 -12.12 6.27
N ASN A 96 -14.59 -11.17 5.41
CA ASN A 96 -14.01 -11.46 4.11
C ASN A 96 -12.59 -12.00 4.22
N MET A 97 -11.78 -11.49 5.15
CA MET A 97 -10.45 -12.04 5.44
C MET A 97 -10.55 -13.52 5.87
N ASN A 98 -11.44 -13.84 6.82
CA ASN A 98 -11.65 -15.22 7.27
C ASN A 98 -12.09 -16.15 6.12
N LYS A 99 -12.98 -15.68 5.24
CA LYS A 99 -13.39 -16.44 4.04
C LYS A 99 -12.22 -16.67 3.09
N ASN A 100 -11.38 -15.66 2.87
CA ASN A 100 -10.23 -15.76 1.98
C ASN A 100 -9.17 -16.73 2.52
N TYR A 101 -8.87 -16.69 3.83
CA TYR A 101 -7.98 -17.69 4.45
C TYR A 101 -8.52 -19.11 4.34
N THR A 102 -9.82 -19.29 4.56
CA THR A 102 -10.47 -20.61 4.42
C THR A 102 -10.33 -21.13 2.99
N LYS A 103 -10.58 -20.28 1.99
CA LYS A 103 -10.41 -20.63 0.57
C LYS A 103 -8.96 -20.98 0.23
N GLN A 104 -7.98 -20.22 0.74
CA GLN A 104 -6.56 -20.51 0.53
C GLN A 104 -6.18 -21.87 1.15
N LYS A 105 -6.64 -22.15 2.37
CA LYS A 105 -6.42 -23.45 3.04
C LYS A 105 -7.00 -24.61 2.23
N GLN A 106 -8.21 -24.45 1.70
CA GLN A 106 -8.86 -25.45 0.85
C GLN A 106 -8.08 -25.70 -0.45
N ARG A 107 -7.58 -24.63 -1.10
CA ARG A 107 -6.74 -24.74 -2.30
C ARG A 107 -5.42 -25.46 -2.00
N ALA A 108 -4.74 -25.10 -0.91
CA ALA A 108 -3.51 -25.75 -0.49
C ALA A 108 -3.72 -27.25 -0.21
N ALA A 109 -4.81 -27.62 0.46
CA ALA A 109 -5.17 -29.01 0.71
C ALA A 109 -5.48 -29.80 -0.57
N ALA A 110 -6.18 -29.17 -1.54
CA ALA A 110 -6.48 -29.80 -2.83
C ALA A 110 -5.22 -30.06 -3.66
N VAL A 111 -4.24 -29.15 -3.62
CA VAL A 111 -2.95 -29.34 -4.30
C VAL A 111 -2.14 -30.45 -3.64
N ALA A 112 -2.11 -30.51 -2.30
CA ALA A 112 -1.41 -31.57 -1.57
C ALA A 112 -2.00 -32.96 -1.84
N GLY A 113 -3.33 -33.10 -1.87
CA GLY A 113 -4.00 -34.38 -2.13
C GLY A 113 -3.76 -34.95 -3.54
N ASN A 114 -3.44 -34.10 -4.52
CA ASN A 114 -3.11 -34.54 -5.88
C ASN A 114 -1.63 -34.95 -6.04
N ALA A 115 -0.73 -34.45 -5.18
CA ALA A 115 0.70 -34.74 -5.26
C ALA A 115 1.02 -36.19 -4.89
N ASP A 116 0.29 -36.77 -3.93
CA ASP A 116 0.49 -38.16 -3.48
C ASP A 116 0.09 -39.21 -4.54
N ALA A 117 -0.69 -38.83 -5.55
CA ALA A 117 -1.16 -39.74 -6.61
C ALA A 117 -0.18 -39.89 -7.80
N ASN A 118 0.86 -39.04 -7.89
CA ASN A 118 1.74 -38.94 -9.07
C ASN A 118 3.24 -38.97 -8.70
N ALA A 119 3.60 -39.71 -7.65
CA ALA A 119 4.97 -39.83 -7.15
C ALA A 119 5.87 -40.65 -8.11
N ASP A 120 6.23 -40.05 -9.25
CA ASP A 120 7.44 -40.41 -9.99
C ASP A 120 8.57 -39.44 -9.64
N ALA A 121 9.73 -40.00 -9.30
CA ALA A 121 10.71 -39.41 -8.41
C ALA A 121 11.70 -38.48 -9.15
N THR A 122 11.34 -37.22 -9.36
CA THR A 122 12.33 -36.16 -9.65
C THR A 122 11.98 -34.84 -8.93
N ALA A 123 12.99 -34.30 -8.24
CA ALA A 123 12.98 -33.16 -7.31
C ALA A 123 11.83 -32.15 -7.46
N THR A 124 10.80 -32.28 -6.61
CA THR A 124 9.70 -31.31 -6.53
C THR A 124 10.03 -30.12 -5.61
N PRO A 125 9.65 -28.89 -6.00
CA PRO A 125 9.82 -27.70 -5.17
C PRO A 125 9.06 -27.86 -3.85
N ARG A 126 9.66 -27.34 -2.76
CA ARG A 126 9.09 -27.36 -1.40
C ARG A 126 7.63 -26.85 -1.45
N PRO A 127 6.67 -27.55 -0.82
CA PRO A 127 5.30 -27.08 -0.77
C PRO A 127 5.26 -25.68 -0.12
N PRO A 128 4.39 -24.79 -0.60
CA PRO A 128 4.21 -23.47 0.00
C PRO A 128 3.94 -23.64 1.50
N GLY A 129 4.64 -22.84 2.31
CA GLY A 129 4.62 -22.94 3.78
C GLY A 129 3.20 -23.04 4.33
N SER A 130 3.03 -23.82 5.40
CA SER A 130 1.74 -24.06 6.03
C SER A 130 1.05 -22.73 6.37
N VAL A 131 -0.08 -22.44 5.73
CA VAL A 131 -0.89 -21.26 6.04
C VAL A 131 -1.37 -21.37 7.50
N PRO A 132 -1.03 -20.42 8.38
CA PRO A 132 -1.42 -20.51 9.78
C PRO A 132 -2.95 -20.46 9.88
N ALA A 133 -3.51 -21.35 10.71
CA ALA A 133 -4.95 -21.44 10.94
C ALA A 133 -5.40 -20.30 11.87
N VAL A 134 -5.47 -19.08 11.34
CA VAL A 134 -5.88 -17.91 12.12
C VAL A 134 -7.34 -17.60 11.79
N SER A 135 -8.22 -17.81 12.77
CA SER A 135 -9.56 -17.22 12.76
C SER A 135 -9.43 -15.81 13.34
N LEU A 136 -9.60 -14.79 12.51
CA LEU A 136 -9.51 -13.40 12.94
C LEU A 136 -10.81 -12.96 13.61
N THR A 137 -10.69 -12.42 14.81
CA THR A 137 -11.79 -11.75 15.53
C THR A 137 -11.67 -10.23 15.49
N SER A 138 -10.52 -9.71 15.05
CA SER A 138 -10.22 -8.28 14.90
C SER A 138 -9.42 -8.03 13.63
N LEU A 139 -9.37 -6.78 13.21
CA LEU A 139 -8.43 -6.35 12.18
C LEU A 139 -6.97 -6.53 12.65
N PRO A 140 -6.00 -6.64 11.73
CA PRO A 140 -4.59 -6.59 12.08
C PRO A 140 -4.24 -5.27 12.80
N PRO A 141 -3.26 -5.26 13.72
CA PRO A 141 -2.96 -4.11 14.58
C PRO A 141 -2.47 -2.87 13.81
N HIS A 142 -1.95 -3.04 12.58
CA HIS A 142 -1.55 -1.94 11.71
C HIS A 142 -2.69 -1.41 10.82
N VAL A 143 -3.93 -1.86 11.03
CA VAL A 143 -5.10 -1.45 10.27
C VAL A 143 -6.10 -0.77 11.20
N THR A 144 -6.56 0.41 10.83
CA THR A 144 -7.58 1.15 11.59
C THR A 144 -8.66 1.68 10.66
N ILE A 145 -9.92 1.64 11.09
CA ILE A 145 -11.05 2.27 10.41
C ILE A 145 -11.62 3.31 11.37
N THR A 146 -11.73 4.57 10.92
CA THR A 146 -12.15 5.69 11.77
C THR A 146 -13.20 6.58 11.08
N CYS A 147 -13.95 7.31 11.90
CA CYS A 147 -14.88 8.36 11.48
C CYS A 147 -14.19 9.73 11.34
N GLU A 148 -12.92 9.83 11.73
CA GLU A 148 -12.12 11.04 11.51
C GLU A 148 -12.08 11.41 10.03
N SER A 149 -12.12 12.70 9.76
CA SER A 149 -11.89 13.27 8.45
C SER A 149 -10.45 13.01 7.98
N LEU A 150 -10.24 13.10 6.66
CA LEU A 150 -8.90 12.98 6.09
C LEU A 150 -8.01 14.14 6.56
N GLU A 151 -8.60 15.33 6.69
CA GLU A 151 -7.99 16.56 7.14
C GLU A 151 -7.44 16.42 8.58
N GLU A 152 -8.24 15.90 9.51
CA GLU A 152 -7.81 15.62 10.89
C GLU A 152 -6.65 14.61 10.91
N CYS A 153 -6.74 13.54 10.13
CA CYS A 153 -5.68 12.53 10.06
C CYS A 153 -4.36 13.09 9.50
N LEU A 154 -4.42 13.95 8.48
CA LEU A 154 -3.24 14.57 7.90
C LEU A 154 -2.58 15.56 8.87
N GLN A 155 -3.37 16.29 9.65
CA GLN A 155 -2.83 17.16 10.71
C GLN A 155 -2.06 16.36 11.77
N LEU A 156 -2.56 15.18 12.17
CA LEU A 156 -1.86 14.30 13.10
C LEU A 156 -0.47 13.90 12.55
N TYR A 157 -0.39 13.50 11.27
CA TYR A 157 0.88 13.06 10.67
C TYR A 157 1.83 14.20 10.30
N ALA A 158 1.32 15.43 10.13
CA ALA A 158 2.14 16.61 9.93
C ALA A 158 2.88 17.02 11.23
N LEU A 159 2.21 16.91 12.39
CA LEU A 159 2.78 17.26 13.70
C LEU A 159 3.82 16.25 14.20
N ASP A 160 3.68 14.97 13.86
CA ASP A 160 4.65 13.94 14.25
C ASP A 160 6.04 14.16 13.62
N GLY A 161 6.12 14.83 12.47
CA GLY A 161 7.39 15.14 11.80
C GLY A 161 8.21 16.23 12.49
N THR A 162 7.57 17.16 13.22
CA THR A 162 8.26 18.34 13.80
C THR A 162 8.84 18.09 15.19
N ASN A 163 8.34 17.10 15.93
CA ASN A 163 8.73 16.89 17.33
C ASN A 163 9.97 15.99 17.51
N ALA A 164 10.53 15.44 16.43
CA ALA A 164 11.66 14.50 16.51
C ALA A 164 13.05 15.18 16.72
N THR A 165 13.15 16.51 16.64
CA THR A 165 14.40 17.24 16.93
C THR A 165 14.22 18.13 18.16
N GLY A 166 14.30 17.51 19.34
CA GLY A 166 14.28 18.19 20.65
C GLY A 166 15.50 19.09 20.93
N VAL A 167 15.99 19.82 19.92
CA VAL A 167 17.06 20.81 20.08
C VAL A 167 16.41 22.18 19.98
N ALA A 168 16.33 22.86 21.12
CA ALA A 168 15.83 24.21 21.27
C ALA A 168 16.70 25.23 20.50
N ALA A 169 16.55 25.29 19.18
CA ALA A 169 17.08 26.35 18.35
C ALA A 169 15.93 27.30 17.99
N ALA A 170 15.70 28.26 18.87
CA ALA A 170 14.82 29.38 18.59
C ALA A 170 15.32 30.14 17.35
N THR A 171 14.37 30.65 16.57
CA THR A 171 14.49 31.74 15.57
C THR A 171 14.73 31.42 14.08
N ALA A 172 14.63 30.17 13.62
CA ALA A 172 14.47 29.91 12.17
C ALA A 172 12.99 29.65 11.85
N ILE A 173 12.40 30.47 10.98
CA ILE A 173 11.09 30.18 10.39
C ILE A 173 11.24 28.83 9.69
N PRO A 174 10.53 27.76 10.12
CA PRO A 174 10.68 26.46 9.50
C PRO A 174 10.22 26.60 8.05
N THR A 175 11.17 26.51 7.11
CA THR A 175 10.86 26.24 5.71
C THR A 175 10.20 24.87 5.70
N THR A 176 8.87 24.88 5.65
CA THR A 176 8.02 23.70 5.72
C THR A 176 8.34 22.81 4.54
N THR A 177 9.26 21.87 4.70
CA THR A 177 9.35 20.70 3.83
C THR A 177 8.02 19.97 4.01
N THR A 178 7.12 20.17 3.06
CA THR A 178 5.80 19.54 3.06
C THR A 178 5.98 18.05 3.28
N PRO A 179 5.16 17.42 4.14
CA PRO A 179 5.25 15.99 4.34
C PRO A 179 5.16 15.31 2.98
N ASP A 180 6.05 14.34 2.75
CA ASP A 180 6.09 13.52 1.54
C ASP A 180 4.78 12.71 1.42
N CYS A 181 3.78 13.37 0.87
CA CYS A 181 2.39 12.96 0.83
C CYS A 181 1.80 13.28 -0.53
N CYS A 182 1.10 12.31 -1.11
CA CYS A 182 0.37 12.51 -2.36
C CYS A 182 -1.01 11.86 -2.32
N TYR A 183 -1.91 12.41 -3.11
CA TYR A 183 -3.21 11.81 -3.40
C TYR A 183 -3.15 11.12 -4.75
N LEU A 184 -3.32 9.80 -4.76
CA LEU A 184 -3.28 9.01 -5.98
C LEU A 184 -4.57 9.19 -6.79
N SER A 185 -4.42 9.64 -8.03
CA SER A 185 -5.52 9.87 -8.97
C SER A 185 -5.06 9.49 -10.38
N PRO A 186 -5.80 8.64 -11.11
CA PRO A 186 -5.45 8.35 -12.52
C PRO A 186 -5.48 9.61 -13.38
N ASP A 187 -6.38 10.56 -13.08
CA ASP A 187 -6.53 11.80 -13.85
C ASP A 187 -5.57 12.94 -13.45
N ALA A 188 -4.56 12.68 -12.62
CA ALA A 188 -3.61 13.71 -12.24
C ALA A 188 -2.69 14.05 -13.42
N GLU A 189 -2.40 15.34 -13.61
CA GLU A 189 -1.53 15.81 -14.69
C GLU A 189 -0.09 15.28 -14.55
N GLN A 190 0.41 15.22 -13.32
CA GLN A 190 1.76 14.75 -13.01
C GLN A 190 1.71 13.31 -12.48
N SER A 191 2.62 12.47 -12.95
CA SER A 191 2.85 11.13 -12.39
C SER A 191 3.83 11.17 -11.22
N LEU A 192 3.83 10.12 -10.41
CA LEU A 192 4.96 9.85 -9.51
C LEU A 192 6.23 9.60 -10.33
N ASN A 193 7.40 9.93 -9.77
CA ASN A 193 8.68 9.63 -10.41
C ASN A 193 9.18 8.25 -9.91
N PRO A 194 9.27 7.21 -10.77
CA PRO A 194 9.75 5.88 -10.36
C PRO A 194 11.20 5.87 -9.86
N ALA A 195 12.02 6.84 -10.28
CA ALA A 195 13.42 6.93 -9.87
C ALA A 195 13.59 7.52 -8.46
N GLU A 196 12.54 8.13 -7.92
CA GLU A 196 12.51 8.68 -6.55
C GLU A 196 12.07 7.63 -5.54
N ALA A 197 12.19 7.96 -4.25
CA ALA A 197 11.62 7.13 -3.21
C ALA A 197 10.09 7.15 -3.30
N PRO A 198 9.41 6.03 -2.99
CA PRO A 198 7.96 6.03 -2.84
C PRO A 198 7.54 7.03 -1.76
N PRO A 199 6.42 7.75 -1.95
CA PRO A 199 5.92 8.70 -0.98
C PRO A 199 5.71 8.04 0.38
N ARG A 200 6.06 8.73 1.46
CA ARG A 200 5.80 8.23 2.83
C ARG A 200 4.32 8.01 3.11
N ILE A 201 3.48 8.96 2.65
CA ILE A 201 2.02 8.90 2.81
C ILE A 201 1.37 8.87 1.42
N ALA A 202 0.70 7.77 1.10
CA ALA A 202 -0.13 7.68 -0.09
C ALA A 202 -1.60 7.67 0.30
N ILE A 203 -2.38 8.60 -0.28
CA ILE A 203 -3.83 8.68 -0.10
C ILE A 203 -4.50 8.03 -1.32
N VAL A 204 -5.42 7.10 -1.08
CA VAL A 204 -6.17 6.39 -2.12
C VAL A 204 -7.66 6.55 -1.86
N GLY A 205 -8.39 7.05 -2.85
CA GLY A 205 -9.84 7.17 -2.75
C GLY A 205 -10.53 5.80 -2.78
N LEU A 206 -11.40 5.53 -1.80
CA LEU A 206 -12.25 4.32 -1.78
C LEU A 206 -13.47 4.47 -2.70
N LEU A 207 -13.15 4.71 -3.98
CA LEU A 207 -14.08 4.83 -5.08
C LEU A 207 -14.32 3.47 -5.71
N ILE A 208 -15.53 2.94 -5.57
CA ILE A 208 -15.96 1.71 -6.24
C ILE A 208 -17.22 2.01 -7.03
N ASP A 209 -17.00 2.60 -8.20
CA ASP A 209 -18.06 3.02 -9.10
C ASP A 209 -18.25 1.97 -10.20
N ARG A 210 -19.50 1.73 -10.62
CA ARG A 210 -19.77 0.91 -11.81
C ARG A 210 -19.35 1.62 -13.11
N ARG A 211 -19.21 2.94 -13.04
CA ARG A 211 -18.78 3.82 -14.11
C ARG A 211 -17.79 4.81 -13.53
N VAL A 212 -16.53 4.70 -13.94
CA VAL A 212 -15.47 5.59 -13.50
C VAL A 212 -15.87 7.02 -13.83
N GLN A 213 -15.85 7.87 -12.82
CA GLN A 213 -16.12 9.30 -12.97
C GLN A 213 -14.77 10.02 -13.02
N PRO A 214 -14.47 10.74 -14.10
CA PRO A 214 -13.18 11.39 -14.25
C PRO A 214 -12.98 12.47 -13.19
N ASN A 215 -11.72 12.70 -12.83
CA ASN A 215 -11.22 13.79 -11.99
C ASN A 215 -11.68 13.77 -10.52
N ARG A 216 -12.43 12.77 -10.06
CA ARG A 216 -12.95 12.77 -8.68
C ARG A 216 -11.86 12.85 -7.62
N SER A 217 -10.81 12.04 -7.75
CA SER A 217 -9.69 12.03 -6.80
C SER A 217 -8.82 13.28 -6.92
N ARG A 218 -8.57 13.73 -8.15
CA ARG A 218 -7.84 14.98 -8.41
C ARG A 218 -8.55 16.19 -7.79
N ASP A 219 -9.84 16.34 -8.05
CA ASP A 219 -10.62 17.47 -7.57
C ASP A 219 -10.79 17.39 -6.05
N ARG A 220 -10.91 16.18 -5.47
CA ARG A 220 -10.89 15.98 -4.00
C ARG A 220 -9.57 16.44 -3.40
N ALA A 221 -8.42 16.08 -4.00
CA ALA A 221 -7.11 16.52 -3.55
C ALA A 221 -6.94 18.04 -3.61
N ALA A 222 -7.38 18.68 -4.70
CA ALA A 222 -7.35 20.14 -4.84
C ALA A 222 -8.20 20.85 -3.76
N ASN A 223 -9.40 20.33 -3.47
CA ASN A 223 -10.25 20.85 -2.41
C ASN A 223 -9.66 20.65 -1.00
N LEU A 224 -8.90 19.58 -0.77
CA LEU A 224 -8.20 19.39 0.50
C LEU A 224 -7.07 20.40 0.66
N ALA A 225 -6.32 20.68 -0.42
CA ALA A 225 -5.25 21.67 -0.41
C ALA A 225 -5.75 23.10 -0.17
N THR A 226 -6.99 23.44 -0.56
CA THR A 226 -7.58 24.75 -0.26
C THR A 226 -8.13 24.86 1.15
N ASN A 227 -8.66 23.77 1.71
CA ASN A 227 -9.28 23.75 3.04
C ASN A 227 -8.30 23.46 4.18
N THR A 228 -7.10 22.97 3.87
CA THR A 228 -6.07 22.65 4.85
C THR A 228 -4.81 23.47 4.58
N ASN A 229 -4.01 23.74 5.62
CA ASN A 229 -2.66 24.28 5.45
C ASN A 229 -1.64 23.21 4.98
N ILE A 230 -2.12 22.10 4.43
CA ILE A 230 -1.31 20.96 3.99
C ILE A 230 -1.39 20.90 2.47
N THR A 231 -0.26 21.08 1.80
CA THR A 231 -0.19 20.91 0.35
C THR A 231 -0.24 19.42 0.01
N ILE A 232 -1.31 18.99 -0.64
CA ILE A 232 -1.46 17.61 -1.11
C ILE A 232 -1.44 17.63 -2.63
N ALA A 233 -0.34 17.14 -3.22
CA ALA A 233 -0.25 17.00 -4.66
C ALA A 233 -1.05 15.78 -5.13
N ALA A 234 -1.91 15.98 -6.14
CA ALA A 234 -2.46 14.86 -6.90
C ALA A 234 -1.35 14.29 -7.80
N ARG A 235 -1.22 12.97 -7.80
CA ARG A 235 -0.25 12.24 -8.62
C ARG A 235 -0.89 10.99 -9.22
N ARG A 236 -0.57 10.69 -10.47
CA ARG A 236 -0.96 9.40 -11.08
C ARG A 236 0.14 8.38 -10.94
N TRP A 237 -0.22 7.12 -10.99
CA TRP A 237 0.76 6.04 -10.98
C TRP A 237 1.36 5.94 -12.40
N PRO A 238 2.70 5.96 -12.57
CA PRO A 238 3.33 6.01 -13.90
C PRO A 238 3.30 4.64 -14.58
N LEU A 239 2.13 4.23 -15.07
CA LEU A 239 1.94 2.93 -15.75
C LEU A 239 2.69 2.87 -17.09
N GLU A 240 2.90 4.00 -17.74
CA GLU A 240 3.68 4.15 -18.97
C GLU A 240 5.15 3.74 -18.83
N GLU A 241 5.66 3.69 -17.59
CA GLU A 241 7.04 3.28 -17.30
C GLU A 241 7.16 1.75 -17.19
N CYS A 242 6.03 1.05 -17.12
CA CYS A 242 5.94 -0.40 -16.92
C CYS A 242 5.33 -1.13 -18.12
N PHE A 243 4.42 -0.48 -18.84
CA PHE A 243 3.67 -1.10 -19.93
C PHE A 243 3.43 -0.10 -21.07
N ASP A 244 3.81 -0.49 -22.28
CA ASP A 244 3.60 0.31 -23.49
C ASP A 244 2.12 0.35 -23.93
N GLU A 245 1.36 -0.68 -23.56
CA GLU A 245 0.01 -0.94 -24.08
C GLU A 245 -1.13 -0.49 -23.13
N ILE A 246 -0.81 -0.14 -21.88
CA ILE A 246 -1.81 0.26 -20.88
C ILE A 246 -2.02 1.77 -20.91
N ASP A 247 -3.27 2.22 -20.76
CA ASP A 247 -3.54 3.65 -20.61
C ASP A 247 -2.79 4.19 -19.37
N PRO A 248 -1.96 5.26 -19.50
CA PRO A 248 -1.32 5.91 -18.36
C PRO A 248 -2.31 6.44 -17.31
N CYS A 249 -3.58 6.60 -17.68
CA CYS A 249 -4.69 7.01 -16.84
C CYS A 249 -5.64 5.84 -16.50
N GLU A 250 -5.24 4.58 -16.68
CA GLU A 250 -6.09 3.41 -16.39
C GLU A 250 -6.51 3.40 -14.91
N PRO A 251 -7.82 3.44 -14.61
CA PRO A 251 -8.33 3.38 -13.25
C PRO A 251 -8.21 1.96 -12.69
N LEU A 252 -7.14 1.70 -11.93
CA LEU A 252 -6.92 0.42 -11.28
C LEU A 252 -7.81 0.23 -10.04
N ASN A 253 -8.08 -1.03 -9.71
CA ASN A 253 -8.72 -1.39 -8.45
C ASN A 253 -7.89 -0.90 -7.25
N VAL A 254 -8.58 -0.51 -6.18
CA VAL A 254 -7.95 -0.08 -4.92
C VAL A 254 -6.96 -1.14 -4.43
N ASP A 255 -7.36 -2.41 -4.38
CA ASP A 255 -6.48 -3.46 -3.85
C ASP A 255 -5.18 -3.65 -4.64
N CYS A 256 -5.21 -3.43 -5.95
CA CYS A 256 -4.03 -3.42 -6.83
C CYS A 256 -3.09 -2.24 -6.51
N VAL A 257 -3.63 -1.03 -6.36
CA VAL A 257 -2.83 0.17 -6.03
C VAL A 257 -2.18 0.03 -4.65
N LEU A 258 -2.93 -0.44 -3.64
CA LEU A 258 -2.38 -0.64 -2.29
C LEU A 258 -1.26 -1.67 -2.28
N GLU A 259 -1.44 -2.76 -3.02
CA GLU A 259 -0.44 -3.79 -3.18
C GLU A 259 0.84 -3.26 -3.83
N GLY A 260 0.73 -2.58 -4.97
CA GLY A 260 1.90 -2.05 -5.66
C GLY A 260 2.64 -0.99 -4.85
N MET A 261 1.94 -0.12 -4.10
CA MET A 261 2.59 0.81 -3.17
C MET A 261 3.35 0.07 -2.06
N GLN A 262 2.75 -0.96 -1.46
CA GLN A 262 3.39 -1.78 -0.44
C GLN A 262 4.63 -2.50 -0.98
N GLN A 263 4.54 -3.08 -2.17
CA GLN A 263 5.66 -3.73 -2.83
C GLN A 263 6.77 -2.76 -3.19
N TRP A 264 6.44 -1.56 -3.67
CA TRP A 264 7.47 -0.56 -3.99
C TRP A 264 8.25 -0.15 -2.75
N TRP A 265 7.57 0.06 -1.62
CA TRP A 265 8.23 0.28 -0.33
C TRP A 265 9.13 -0.89 0.10
N TRP A 266 8.72 -2.13 -0.12
CA TRP A 266 9.53 -3.32 0.20
C TRP A 266 10.77 -3.43 -0.70
N ASN A 267 10.59 -3.36 -2.01
CA ASN A 267 11.67 -3.43 -2.99
C ASN A 267 12.71 -2.34 -2.71
N ARG A 268 12.24 -1.11 -2.41
CA ARG A 268 13.12 0.01 -2.05
C ARG A 268 13.94 -0.23 -0.78
N ALA A 269 13.31 -0.77 0.27
CA ALA A 269 14.02 -1.08 1.52
C ALA A 269 15.05 -2.19 1.32
N ASN A 270 14.71 -3.23 0.57
CA ASN A 270 15.62 -4.34 0.28
C ASN A 270 16.82 -3.86 -0.55
N TYR A 271 16.59 -3.04 -1.57
CA TYR A 271 17.66 -2.41 -2.34
C TYR A 271 18.59 -1.60 -1.44
N THR A 272 18.04 -0.72 -0.60
CA THR A 272 18.83 0.12 0.32
C THR A 272 19.67 -0.74 1.27
N ARG A 273 19.10 -1.82 1.82
CA ARG A 273 19.81 -2.74 2.70
C ARG A 273 20.97 -3.41 1.98
N ASN A 274 20.76 -3.90 0.76
CA ASN A 274 21.77 -4.60 -0.02
C ASN A 274 22.94 -3.68 -0.41
N VAL A 275 22.66 -2.43 -0.80
CA VAL A 275 23.69 -1.44 -1.13
C VAL A 275 24.55 -1.10 0.10
N VAL A 276 23.92 -0.88 1.26
CA VAL A 276 24.63 -0.54 2.51
C VAL A 276 25.50 -1.71 3.00
N HIS A 277 25.03 -2.96 2.90
CA HIS A 277 25.77 -4.13 3.41
C HIS A 277 26.77 -4.71 2.39
N GLY A 278 26.48 -4.61 1.09
CA GLY A 278 27.33 -5.13 0.00
C GLY A 278 28.59 -4.31 -0.26
N SER A 279 28.67 -3.07 0.23
CA SER A 279 29.81 -2.16 0.03
C SER A 279 31.07 -2.54 0.83
N SER A 280 31.06 -3.64 1.60
CA SER A 280 32.23 -4.10 2.36
C SER A 280 33.18 -5.00 1.55
N SER A 281 32.79 -5.48 0.37
CA SER A 281 33.72 -6.18 -0.53
C SER A 281 34.52 -5.17 -1.35
N LYS A 282 35.81 -5.08 -1.02
CA LYS A 282 36.83 -4.17 -1.57
C LYS A 282 36.81 -4.06 -3.10
N GLU A 283 37.00 -2.81 -3.54
CA GLU A 283 37.56 -2.38 -4.82
C GLU A 283 36.68 -2.49 -6.07
N SER A 284 35.91 -1.43 -6.34
CA SER A 284 35.87 -0.79 -7.67
C SER A 284 35.29 0.62 -7.56
N LYS A 285 36.14 1.62 -7.79
CA LYS A 285 35.79 3.05 -7.76
C LYS A 285 35.17 3.45 -9.11
N SER A 286 33.86 3.32 -9.25
CA SER A 286 33.11 4.09 -10.26
C SER A 286 31.93 4.77 -9.58
N ASN A 287 32.01 6.09 -9.41
CA ASN A 287 30.94 6.94 -8.89
C ASN A 287 29.84 7.12 -9.95
N ASP A 288 29.24 6.04 -10.44
CA ASP A 288 28.20 6.13 -11.46
C ASP A 288 26.82 6.33 -10.81
N THR A 289 26.44 7.60 -10.63
CA THR A 289 25.11 8.00 -10.15
C THR A 289 23.98 7.47 -11.06
N THR A 290 24.28 7.19 -12.33
CA THR A 290 23.30 6.67 -13.31
C THR A 290 22.82 5.27 -12.93
N SER A 291 23.72 4.41 -12.46
CA SER A 291 23.39 3.04 -12.03
C SER A 291 22.37 3.05 -10.90
N MET A 292 22.55 3.92 -9.91
CA MET A 292 21.64 4.00 -8.76
C MET A 292 20.23 4.48 -9.15
N LEU A 293 20.11 5.37 -10.14
CA LEU A 293 18.81 5.85 -10.61
C LEU A 293 18.04 4.77 -11.38
N LEU A 294 18.74 3.98 -12.21
CA LEU A 294 18.15 2.87 -12.94
C LEU A 294 17.59 1.80 -11.99
N ASP A 295 18.33 1.47 -10.94
CA ASP A 295 17.89 0.50 -9.96
C ASP A 295 16.63 0.94 -9.20
N ASN A 296 16.50 2.24 -8.90
CA ASN A 296 15.30 2.77 -8.22
C ASN A 296 14.05 2.57 -9.09
N LYS A 297 14.16 2.89 -10.39
CA LYS A 297 13.08 2.69 -11.35
C LYS A 297 12.68 1.22 -11.41
N GLU A 298 13.64 0.31 -11.41
CA GLU A 298 13.35 -1.13 -11.45
C GLU A 298 12.54 -1.59 -10.23
N THR A 299 12.84 -1.08 -9.02
CA THR A 299 12.05 -1.42 -7.82
C THR A 299 10.58 -1.07 -7.93
N PHE A 300 10.26 0.03 -8.62
CA PHE A 300 8.90 0.44 -8.95
C PHE A 300 8.27 -0.48 -9.99
N VAL A 301 8.95 -0.69 -11.12
CA VAL A 301 8.44 -1.50 -12.24
C VAL A 301 8.07 -2.90 -11.79
N GLN A 302 8.95 -3.55 -11.01
CA GLN A 302 8.68 -4.87 -10.44
C GLN A 302 7.45 -4.87 -9.53
N ALA A 303 7.28 -3.83 -8.70
CA ALA A 303 6.14 -3.72 -7.80
C ALA A 303 4.80 -3.57 -8.53
N VAL A 304 4.75 -2.75 -9.58
CA VAL A 304 3.55 -2.59 -10.41
C VAL A 304 3.23 -3.87 -11.16
N ALA A 305 4.23 -4.50 -11.77
CA ALA A 305 4.07 -5.74 -12.53
C ALA A 305 3.44 -6.85 -11.67
N GLN A 306 3.98 -7.07 -10.47
CA GLN A 306 3.44 -8.08 -9.55
C GLN A 306 2.02 -7.74 -9.08
N ALA A 307 1.74 -6.47 -8.76
CA ALA A 307 0.41 -6.06 -8.32
C ALA A 307 -0.66 -6.28 -9.42
N ILE A 308 -0.32 -5.95 -10.67
CA ILE A 308 -1.19 -6.18 -11.82
C ILE A 308 -1.36 -7.67 -12.11
N GLU A 309 -0.28 -8.47 -12.03
CA GLU A 309 -0.37 -9.92 -12.21
C GLU A 309 -1.28 -10.55 -11.16
N HIS A 310 -1.08 -10.25 -9.87
CA HIS A 310 -1.93 -10.73 -8.80
C HIS A 310 -3.37 -10.22 -8.91
N HIS A 311 -3.57 -9.00 -9.44
CA HIS A 311 -4.91 -8.51 -9.75
C HIS A 311 -5.58 -9.36 -10.84
N ALA A 312 -4.89 -9.65 -11.95
CA ALA A 312 -5.40 -10.50 -13.03
C ALA A 312 -5.72 -11.92 -12.54
N GLN A 313 -4.88 -12.50 -11.68
CA GLN A 313 -5.13 -13.81 -11.07
C GLN A 313 -6.38 -13.82 -10.15
N ARG A 314 -6.63 -12.73 -9.41
CA ARG A 314 -7.82 -12.58 -8.55
C ARG A 314 -9.08 -12.31 -9.36
N HIS A 315 -8.95 -11.63 -10.49
CA HIS A 315 -10.05 -11.13 -11.31
C HIS A 315 -9.88 -11.47 -12.79
N PRO A 316 -9.84 -12.76 -13.17
CA PRO A 316 -9.56 -13.18 -14.55
C PRO A 316 -10.61 -12.71 -15.56
N SER A 317 -11.80 -12.34 -15.11
CA SER A 317 -12.88 -11.81 -15.96
C SER A 317 -12.83 -10.28 -16.15
N ARG A 318 -11.83 -9.60 -15.58
CA ARG A 318 -11.64 -8.16 -15.73
C ARG A 318 -10.43 -7.89 -16.63
N PRO A 319 -10.63 -7.72 -17.94
CA PRO A 319 -9.54 -7.27 -18.81
C PRO A 319 -9.13 -5.85 -18.41
N LEU A 320 -7.82 -5.57 -18.44
CA LEU A 320 -7.31 -4.20 -18.41
C LEU A 320 -7.67 -3.51 -19.73
N HIS A 321 -7.94 -2.21 -19.71
CA HIS A 321 -8.13 -1.48 -20.96
C HIS A 321 -6.76 -1.31 -21.65
N ILE A 322 -6.51 -2.17 -22.63
CA ILE A 322 -5.38 -2.04 -23.55
C ILE A 322 -5.75 -0.97 -24.57
N VAL A 323 -4.96 0.11 -24.64
CA VAL A 323 -5.17 1.16 -25.63
C VAL A 323 -4.47 0.74 -26.91
N ASN A 324 -5.21 0.26 -27.89
CA ASN A 324 -4.72 0.21 -29.27
C ASN A 324 -4.57 1.65 -29.78
N ARG A 325 -3.46 2.32 -29.46
CA ARG A 325 -3.18 3.72 -29.87
C ARG A 325 -2.96 3.89 -31.39
N SER A 326 -3.09 2.84 -32.20
CA SER A 326 -2.75 2.91 -33.62
C SER A 326 -3.80 3.60 -34.52
N ASP A 327 -5.05 3.78 -34.09
CA ASP A 327 -6.14 4.03 -35.07
C ASP A 327 -6.90 5.37 -34.92
N ALA A 328 -6.53 6.25 -33.98
CA ALA A 328 -7.33 7.45 -33.67
C ALA A 328 -6.68 8.81 -34.02
N SER A 329 -5.62 8.84 -34.83
CA SER A 329 -4.94 10.10 -35.22
C SER A 329 -5.01 10.44 -36.71
N SER A 330 -5.96 9.87 -37.44
CA SER A 330 -6.26 10.26 -38.82
C SER A 330 -7.70 10.74 -38.94
N ASP A 331 -7.98 11.96 -38.48
CA ASP A 331 -9.09 12.83 -38.93
C ASP A 331 -8.77 14.29 -38.61
#